data_AF-A0A845UPA6-F1
#
_entry.id   AF-A0A845UPA6-F1
#
_cell.length_a   1.000
_cell.length_b   1.000
_cell.length_c   1.000
_cell.angle_alpha   90.00
_cell.angle_beta   90.00
_cell.angle_gamma   90.00
#
_symmetry.space_group_name_H-M   'P 1'
#
loop_
_entity.id
_entity.type
_entity.pdbx_description
1 polymer ?
#
loop_
_entity_poly.entity_id
_entity_poly.type
_entity_poly.pdbx_seq_one_letter_code
_entity_poly.pdbx_strand_id
1 'polypeptide(L)'
;MSISWGNLSVRVYSAEAWVSLASRFADERPEIVDRIEAILQDKEPAVRLQAARNLQVLCKAAPDRMWAMGERIAASECDQEILTSYLGQALRRFFHAEPERCELVLKLAKERLNEFSDKDGSRNYLQECLGRWAAQLHAAQGRPLARVWIEEWATDPKRFRDALNAYSSYLRGKFFGRYAADAKQGDRDMCDRAQDGLKAILGPALAISAKEHAILLSETTQEEKMAAGERYSAAERVIHHALMQLYFGAGARAEDKEDGPGLNSPDTKSRFLADYAEILELFQQSREPRTLHYLIELYEHLMPGDPIAVFTAIHAILTGVGAEEGYHYESLGNTAAVKVVKRYIADHRGIFEDPKRRAMLVEILQLFSEVGWTDALRLLYDLPIARQSGRDGSDNQDEILCRDIGDGI
;
A
#
# COMPACT_ATOMS: atom_id res chain seq x y z
N MET A 1 11.54 21.06 -13.89
CA MET A 1 12.47 22.08 -13.36
C MET A 1 11.78 22.76 -12.19
N SER A 2 12.41 22.89 -11.02
CA SER A 2 11.82 23.58 -9.86
C SER A 2 11.95 25.10 -10.05
N ILE A 3 10.90 25.85 -9.75
CA ILE A 3 10.91 27.31 -9.75
C ILE A 3 11.97 27.79 -8.74
N SER A 4 13.01 28.45 -9.24
CA SER A 4 14.10 28.95 -8.41
C SER A 4 13.64 30.15 -7.58
N TRP A 5 13.65 29.99 -6.26
CA TRP A 5 13.38 31.04 -5.27
C TRP A 5 14.49 32.11 -5.19
N GLY A 6 15.60 31.93 -5.93
CA GLY A 6 16.78 32.81 -5.90
C GLY A 6 16.66 34.09 -6.75
N ASN A 7 15.54 34.33 -7.42
CA ASN A 7 15.32 35.57 -8.13
C ASN A 7 14.83 36.64 -7.13
N LEU A 8 15.71 37.56 -6.74
CA LEU A 8 15.43 38.81 -6.00
C LEU A 8 14.48 39.77 -6.77
N SER A 9 13.57 39.26 -7.59
CA SER A 9 12.62 40.06 -8.36
C SER A 9 11.65 40.71 -7.39
N VAL A 10 11.70 42.05 -7.39
CA VAL A 10 10.72 42.90 -6.71
C VAL A 10 9.27 42.49 -7.03
N ARG A 11 9.01 41.90 -8.20
CA ARG A 11 7.67 41.42 -8.59
C ARG A 11 7.17 40.23 -7.78
N VAL A 12 8.05 39.30 -7.39
CA VAL A 12 7.67 38.15 -6.56
C VAL A 12 7.24 38.64 -5.17
N TYR A 13 8.05 39.51 -4.55
CA TYR A 13 7.72 40.13 -3.26
C TYR A 13 6.47 41.00 -3.34
N SER A 14 6.30 41.76 -4.43
CA SER A 14 5.09 42.54 -4.66
C SER A 14 3.84 41.66 -4.74
N ALA A 15 3.92 40.54 -5.48
CA ALA A 15 2.81 39.60 -5.57
C ALA A 15 2.46 38.96 -4.22
N GLU A 16 3.48 38.56 -3.45
CA GLU A 16 3.31 38.04 -2.09
C GLU A 16 2.66 39.07 -1.16
N ALA A 17 3.05 40.35 -1.27
CA ALA A 17 2.47 41.43 -0.49
C ALA A 17 0.97 41.63 -0.82
N TRP A 18 0.59 41.65 -2.10
CA TRP A 18 -0.83 41.78 -2.50
C TRP A 18 -1.69 40.64 -1.96
N VAL A 19 -1.20 39.40 -2.06
CA VAL A 19 -1.87 38.22 -1.51
C VAL A 19 -2.03 38.32 0.01
N SER A 20 -0.98 38.77 0.71
CA SER A 20 -1.01 38.92 2.17
C SER A 20 -2.04 39.98 2.61
N LEU A 21 -2.12 41.09 1.88
CA LEU A 21 -3.09 42.18 2.13
C LEU A 21 -4.53 41.76 1.84
N ALA A 22 -4.74 40.89 0.84
CA ALA A 22 -6.08 40.50 0.40
C ALA A 22 -6.94 39.90 1.52
N SER A 23 -6.34 39.09 2.39
CA SER A 23 -7.05 38.46 3.52
C SER A 23 -7.73 39.45 4.48
N ARG A 24 -7.27 40.71 4.51
CA ARG A 24 -7.78 41.75 5.42
C ARG A 24 -8.53 42.85 4.70
N PHE A 25 -8.11 43.21 3.49
CA PHE A 25 -8.56 44.45 2.85
C PHE A 25 -9.30 44.25 1.52
N ALA A 26 -9.37 43.02 0.99
CA ALA A 26 -10.00 42.80 -0.33
C ALA A 26 -11.50 43.10 -0.35
N ASP A 27 -12.20 42.97 0.79
CA ASP A 27 -13.63 43.29 0.91
C ASP A 27 -13.89 44.79 0.70
N GLU A 28 -13.00 45.65 1.22
CA GLU A 28 -13.11 47.11 1.15
C GLU A 28 -12.42 47.69 -0.10
N ARG A 29 -11.45 46.96 -0.66
CA ARG A 29 -10.59 47.41 -1.75
C ARG A 29 -10.62 46.39 -2.91
N PRO A 30 -11.61 46.49 -3.81
CA PRO A 30 -11.74 45.55 -4.94
C PRO A 30 -10.54 45.59 -5.90
N GLU A 31 -9.79 46.70 -5.91
CA GLU A 31 -8.52 46.84 -6.63
C GLU A 31 -7.48 45.75 -6.27
N ILE A 32 -7.52 45.19 -5.06
CA ILE A 32 -6.64 44.08 -4.66
C ILE A 32 -6.94 42.82 -5.46
N VAL A 33 -8.24 42.55 -5.71
CA VAL A 33 -8.68 41.40 -6.50
C VAL A 33 -8.21 41.54 -7.94
N ASP A 34 -8.32 42.75 -8.52
CA ASP A 34 -7.86 43.05 -9.87
C ASP A 34 -6.33 42.88 -10.00
N ARG A 35 -5.58 43.27 -8.96
CA ARG A 35 -4.13 43.07 -8.92
C ARG A 35 -3.73 41.60 -8.85
N ILE A 36 -4.42 40.80 -8.03
CA ILE A 36 -4.17 39.35 -7.97
C ILE A 36 -4.49 38.68 -9.32
N GLU A 37 -5.58 39.09 -9.98
CA GLU A 37 -5.91 38.60 -11.32
C GLU A 37 -4.81 38.96 -12.34
N ALA A 38 -4.30 40.19 -12.30
CA ALA A 38 -3.20 40.60 -13.17
C ALA A 38 -1.89 39.84 -12.88
N ILE A 39 -1.60 39.53 -11.61
CA ILE A 39 -0.44 38.71 -11.22
C ILE A 39 -0.53 37.31 -11.81
N LEU A 40 -1.73 36.70 -11.85
CA LEU A 40 -1.94 35.40 -12.49
C LEU A 40 -1.72 35.41 -14.00
N GLN A 41 -1.61 36.59 -14.63
CA GLN A 41 -1.27 36.74 -16.05
C GLN A 41 0.19 37.19 -16.27
N ASP A 42 1.01 37.27 -15.21
CA ASP A 42 2.43 37.63 -15.37
C ASP A 42 3.15 36.58 -16.22
N LYS A 43 4.12 37.05 -17.02
CA LYS A 43 4.94 36.18 -17.88
C LYS A 43 5.81 35.23 -17.06
N GLU A 44 6.24 35.66 -15.88
CA GLU A 44 7.16 34.91 -15.01
C GLU A 44 6.40 33.89 -14.14
N PRO A 45 6.69 32.58 -14.26
CA PRO A 45 6.03 31.54 -13.45
C PRO A 45 6.15 31.76 -11.94
N ALA A 46 7.32 32.23 -11.48
CA ALA A 46 7.56 32.49 -10.06
C ALA A 46 6.62 33.56 -9.46
N VAL A 47 6.18 34.52 -10.29
CA VAL A 47 5.25 35.59 -9.89
C VAL A 47 3.82 35.04 -9.86
N ARG A 48 3.40 34.32 -10.91
CA ARG A 48 2.09 33.64 -10.97
C ARG A 48 1.88 32.67 -9.81
N LEU A 49 2.92 31.92 -9.44
CA LEU A 49 2.91 30.96 -8.33
C LEU A 49 2.44 31.61 -7.01
N GLN A 50 2.83 32.85 -6.73
CA GLN A 50 2.50 33.53 -5.47
C GLN A 50 1.00 33.72 -5.30
N ALA A 51 0.32 34.12 -6.38
CA ALA A 51 -1.13 34.26 -6.41
C ALA A 51 -1.82 32.90 -6.46
N ALA A 52 -1.37 31.99 -7.32
CA ALA A 52 -2.01 30.68 -7.53
C ALA A 52 -2.06 29.83 -6.24
N ARG A 53 -0.94 29.74 -5.51
CA ARG A 53 -0.87 28.93 -4.27
C ARG A 53 -1.70 29.49 -3.12
N ASN A 54 -2.10 30.76 -3.20
CA ASN A 54 -2.81 31.48 -2.16
C ASN A 54 -4.18 32.03 -2.61
N LEU A 55 -4.72 31.55 -3.73
CA LEU A 55 -5.94 32.10 -4.32
C LEU A 55 -7.15 32.08 -3.36
N GLN A 56 -7.15 31.15 -2.39
CA GLN A 56 -8.18 31.01 -1.36
C GLN A 56 -8.37 32.26 -0.48
N VAL A 57 -7.42 33.20 -0.45
CA VAL A 57 -7.56 34.46 0.30
C VAL A 57 -8.72 35.31 -0.19
N LEU A 58 -9.18 35.11 -1.42
CA LEU A 58 -10.27 35.86 -2.05
C LEU A 58 -11.68 35.31 -1.76
N CYS A 59 -11.80 34.20 -1.01
CA CYS A 59 -13.08 33.52 -0.82
C CYS A 59 -14.18 34.35 -0.17
N LYS A 60 -13.83 35.36 0.62
CA LYS A 60 -14.80 36.27 1.25
C LYS A 60 -15.12 37.47 0.36
N ALA A 61 -14.08 38.12 -0.17
CA ALA A 61 -14.19 39.34 -0.94
C ALA A 61 -14.86 39.15 -2.31
N ALA A 62 -14.48 38.08 -3.02
CA ALA A 62 -14.88 37.87 -4.40
C ALA A 62 -14.93 36.37 -4.74
N PRO A 63 -15.84 35.59 -4.11
CA PRO A 63 -15.89 34.13 -4.27
C PRO A 63 -16.04 33.68 -5.73
N ASP A 64 -16.94 34.29 -6.51
CA ASP A 64 -17.14 33.86 -7.90
C ASP A 64 -15.95 34.20 -8.80
N ARG A 65 -15.30 35.34 -8.58
CA ARG A 65 -14.07 35.70 -9.30
C ARG A 65 -12.91 34.77 -8.92
N MET A 66 -12.79 34.42 -7.65
CA MET A 66 -11.79 33.46 -7.17
C MET A 66 -11.95 32.11 -7.88
N TRP A 67 -13.18 31.59 -7.94
CA TRP A 67 -13.46 30.33 -8.62
C TRP A 67 -13.19 30.41 -10.12
N ALA A 68 -13.60 31.49 -10.79
CA ALA A 68 -13.28 31.70 -12.21
C ALA A 68 -11.76 31.83 -12.48
N MET A 69 -10.99 32.42 -11.56
CA MET A 69 -9.52 32.40 -11.63
C MET A 69 -8.98 30.98 -11.46
N GLY A 70 -9.50 30.23 -10.49
CA GLY A 70 -9.09 28.86 -10.21
C GLY A 70 -9.35 27.88 -11.34
N GLU A 71 -10.53 27.98 -11.97
CA GLU A 71 -10.89 27.20 -13.17
C GLU A 71 -9.96 27.52 -14.34
N ARG A 72 -9.63 28.81 -14.56
CA ARG A 72 -8.64 29.21 -15.58
C ARG A 72 -7.25 28.62 -15.29
N ILE A 73 -6.79 28.65 -14.05
CA ILE A 73 -5.50 28.02 -13.69
C ILE A 73 -5.53 26.53 -14.05
N ALA A 74 -6.58 25.81 -13.65
CA ALA A 74 -6.72 24.39 -13.97
C ALA A 74 -6.75 24.12 -15.48
N ALA A 75 -7.50 24.93 -16.23
CA ALA A 75 -7.70 24.75 -17.67
C ALA A 75 -6.50 25.16 -18.53
N SER A 76 -5.69 26.16 -18.13
CA SER A 76 -4.71 26.76 -19.04
C SER A 76 -3.30 27.03 -18.48
N GLU A 77 -3.03 26.84 -17.19
CA GLU A 77 -1.67 27.06 -16.68
C GLU A 77 -0.69 26.05 -17.29
N CYS A 78 0.41 26.53 -17.86
CA CYS A 78 1.40 25.71 -18.55
C CYS A 78 2.49 25.17 -17.61
N ASP A 79 2.64 25.77 -16.42
CA ASP A 79 3.61 25.33 -15.43
C ASP A 79 2.98 24.33 -14.44
N GLN A 80 3.50 23.10 -14.43
CA GLN A 80 2.99 22.03 -13.57
C GLN A 80 3.12 22.35 -12.08
N GLU A 81 4.16 23.08 -11.66
CA GLU A 81 4.39 23.44 -10.25
C GLU A 81 3.33 24.44 -9.78
N ILE A 82 2.93 25.38 -10.63
CA ILE A 82 1.84 26.32 -10.34
C ILE A 82 0.51 25.59 -10.22
N LEU A 83 0.18 24.74 -11.20
CA LEU A 83 -1.06 23.95 -11.19
C LEU A 83 -1.15 23.08 -9.93
N THR A 84 -0.10 22.30 -9.65
CA THR A 84 -0.07 21.41 -8.47
C THR A 84 -0.06 22.17 -7.15
N SER A 85 0.55 23.36 -7.09
CA SER A 85 0.51 24.23 -5.91
C SER A 85 -0.88 24.82 -5.68
N TYR A 86 -1.57 25.25 -6.73
CA TYR A 86 -2.97 25.71 -6.64
C TYR A 86 -3.87 24.60 -6.12
N LEU A 87 -3.82 23.41 -6.75
CA LEU A 87 -4.62 22.25 -6.33
C LEU A 87 -4.26 21.78 -4.92
N GLY A 88 -2.97 21.75 -4.56
CA GLY A 88 -2.52 21.20 -3.28
C GLY A 88 -2.67 22.14 -2.09
N GLN A 89 -2.65 23.47 -2.31
CA GLN A 89 -2.62 24.47 -1.25
C GLN A 89 -3.90 25.29 -1.22
N ALA A 90 -4.23 26.00 -2.30
CA ALA A 90 -5.38 26.89 -2.32
C ALA A 90 -6.70 26.13 -2.31
N LEU A 91 -6.86 25.18 -3.24
CA LEU A 91 -8.11 24.42 -3.39
C LEU A 91 -8.44 23.58 -2.15
N ARG A 92 -7.41 23.13 -1.42
CA ARG A 92 -7.54 22.28 -0.22
C ARG A 92 -8.43 22.91 0.86
N ARG A 93 -8.51 24.24 0.96
CA ARG A 93 -9.38 24.93 1.92
C ARG A 93 -10.87 24.63 1.70
N PHE A 94 -11.27 24.37 0.46
CA PHE A 94 -12.67 24.20 0.07
C PHE A 94 -13.11 22.74 0.04
N PHE A 95 -12.20 21.81 0.35
CA PHE A 95 -12.45 20.38 0.26
C PHE A 95 -13.77 19.95 0.91
N HIS A 96 -14.05 20.39 2.14
CA HIS A 96 -15.29 20.04 2.85
C HIS A 96 -16.47 20.99 2.56
N ALA A 97 -16.19 22.25 2.22
CA ALA A 97 -17.22 23.27 2.11
C ALA A 97 -17.88 23.29 0.73
N GLU A 98 -17.11 23.09 -0.34
CA GLU A 98 -17.58 23.17 -1.74
C GLU A 98 -16.99 22.02 -2.58
N PRO A 99 -17.30 20.75 -2.24
CA PRO A 99 -16.70 19.58 -2.89
C PRO A 99 -17.02 19.52 -4.39
N GLU A 100 -18.20 19.96 -4.82
CA GLU A 100 -18.62 19.97 -6.22
C GLU A 100 -17.79 20.93 -7.09
N ARG A 101 -17.46 22.12 -6.57
CA ARG A 101 -16.57 23.06 -7.26
C ARG A 101 -15.14 22.52 -7.31
N CYS A 102 -14.70 21.85 -6.24
CA CYS A 102 -13.39 21.19 -6.24
C CYS A 102 -13.32 20.08 -7.30
N GLU A 103 -14.35 19.25 -7.42
CA GLU A 103 -14.44 18.21 -8.44
C GLU A 103 -14.39 18.77 -9.87
N LEU A 104 -15.07 19.89 -10.14
CA LEU A 104 -14.99 20.57 -11.44
C LEU A 104 -13.55 20.97 -11.78
N VAL A 105 -12.88 21.66 -10.86
CA VAL A 105 -11.48 22.09 -11.02
C VAL A 105 -10.54 20.89 -11.21
N LEU A 106 -10.74 19.82 -10.44
CA LEU A 106 -9.91 18.61 -10.55
C LEU A 106 -10.14 17.88 -11.87
N LYS A 107 -11.37 17.87 -12.43
CA LYS A 107 -11.66 17.30 -13.76
C LYS A 107 -10.90 18.05 -14.85
N LEU A 108 -10.95 19.39 -14.84
CA LEU A 108 -10.19 20.23 -15.78
C LEU A 108 -8.70 19.90 -15.73
N ALA A 109 -8.14 19.75 -14.52
CA ALA A 109 -6.74 19.37 -14.36
C ALA A 109 -6.44 17.94 -14.85
N LYS A 110 -7.35 16.97 -14.63
CA LYS A 110 -7.18 15.58 -15.06
C LYS A 110 -7.15 15.44 -16.58
N GLU A 111 -7.98 16.20 -17.31
CA GLU A 111 -8.02 16.18 -18.78
C GLU A 111 -6.67 16.53 -19.41
N ARG A 112 -5.84 17.27 -18.67
CA ARG A 112 -4.53 17.77 -19.10
C ARG A 112 -3.36 16.87 -18.68
N LEU A 113 -3.62 15.68 -18.13
CA LEU A 113 -2.57 14.77 -17.66
C LEU A 113 -1.50 14.45 -18.73
N ASN A 114 -1.90 14.40 -20.01
CA ASN A 114 -0.99 14.12 -21.13
C ASN A 114 -0.09 15.32 -21.49
N GLU A 115 -0.45 16.55 -21.11
CA GLU A 115 0.35 17.74 -21.40
C GLU A 115 1.61 17.80 -20.52
N PHE A 116 1.56 17.12 -19.36
CA PHE A 116 2.62 17.10 -18.36
C PHE A 116 3.31 15.73 -18.25
N SER A 117 3.08 14.83 -19.20
CA SER A 117 3.83 13.58 -19.26
C SER A 117 5.24 13.87 -19.78
N ASP A 118 6.20 14.02 -18.86
CA ASP A 118 7.61 14.12 -19.20
C ASP A 118 8.16 12.81 -19.79
N LYS A 119 9.32 12.91 -20.45
CA LYS A 119 10.10 11.78 -21.00
C LYS A 119 10.27 10.66 -19.94
N ASP A 120 10.27 9.42 -20.42
CA ASP A 120 10.27 8.17 -19.64
C ASP A 120 10.98 8.26 -18.28
N GLY A 121 10.24 7.97 -17.21
CA GLY A 121 10.78 7.69 -15.88
C GLY A 121 10.77 8.84 -14.86
N SER A 122 10.41 10.06 -15.24
CA SER A 122 10.27 11.19 -14.30
C SER A 122 8.94 11.15 -13.54
N ARG A 123 8.95 11.74 -12.34
CA ARG A 123 7.82 11.77 -11.40
C ARG A 123 6.74 12.74 -11.88
N ASN A 124 5.51 12.27 -12.07
CA ASN A 124 4.39 13.12 -12.50
C ASN A 124 3.68 13.74 -11.29
N TYR A 125 4.09 14.95 -10.90
CA TYR A 125 3.53 15.67 -9.75
C TYR A 125 2.02 15.93 -9.84
N LEU A 126 1.48 16.08 -11.06
CA LEU A 126 0.05 16.27 -11.26
C LEU A 126 -0.72 14.99 -10.94
N GLN A 127 -0.25 13.84 -11.42
CA GLN A 127 -0.82 12.55 -11.04
C GLN A 127 -0.78 12.34 -9.53
N GLU A 128 0.34 12.65 -8.87
CA GLU A 128 0.42 12.52 -7.42
C GLU A 128 -0.57 13.42 -6.69
N CYS A 129 -0.72 14.66 -7.15
CA CYS A 129 -1.67 15.60 -6.59
C CYS A 129 -3.10 15.07 -6.73
N LEU A 130 -3.47 14.60 -7.93
CA LEU A 130 -4.77 14.00 -8.20
C LEU A 130 -5.00 12.72 -7.40
N GLY A 131 -3.99 11.87 -7.20
CA GLY A 131 -4.07 10.68 -6.38
C GLY A 131 -4.39 10.99 -4.91
N ARG A 132 -3.76 12.02 -4.34
CA ARG A 132 -4.06 12.50 -2.97
C ARG A 132 -5.47 13.08 -2.87
N TRP A 133 -5.94 13.79 -3.91
CA TRP A 133 -7.30 14.30 -3.97
C TRP A 133 -8.32 13.16 -4.10
N ALA A 134 -8.05 12.15 -4.93
CA ALA A 134 -8.89 10.98 -5.05
C ALA A 134 -9.00 10.22 -3.71
N ALA A 135 -7.90 10.08 -2.97
CA ALA A 135 -7.92 9.48 -1.63
C ALA A 135 -8.82 10.25 -0.66
N GLN A 136 -8.73 11.58 -0.68
CA GLN A 136 -9.56 12.45 0.15
C GLN A 136 -11.04 12.37 -0.24
N LEU A 137 -11.36 12.61 -1.51
CA LEU A 137 -12.74 12.61 -2.01
C LEU A 137 -13.40 11.23 -1.84
N HIS A 138 -12.67 10.14 -2.10
CA HIS A 138 -13.17 8.79 -1.92
C HIS A 138 -13.29 8.41 -0.43
N ALA A 139 -12.17 8.32 0.28
CA ALA A 139 -12.18 7.75 1.63
C ALA A 139 -12.83 8.70 2.64
N ALA A 140 -12.51 9.99 2.62
CA ALA A 140 -13.02 10.91 3.63
C ALA A 140 -14.46 11.39 3.34
N GLN A 141 -14.88 11.47 2.08
CA GLN A 141 -16.18 12.05 1.71
C GLN A 141 -17.15 11.11 0.99
N GLY A 142 -16.70 9.93 0.54
CA GLY A 142 -17.56 8.99 -0.20
C GLY A 142 -18.01 9.53 -1.56
N ARG A 143 -17.22 10.41 -2.19
CA ARG A 143 -17.57 11.01 -3.48
C ARG A 143 -17.37 10.01 -4.63
N PRO A 144 -18.37 9.82 -5.52
CA PRO A 144 -18.33 8.78 -6.55
C PRO A 144 -17.32 9.07 -7.67
N LEU A 145 -17.03 10.34 -7.96
CA LEU A 145 -16.07 10.71 -9.00
C LEU A 145 -14.69 10.09 -8.76
N ALA A 146 -14.22 10.14 -7.51
CA ALA A 146 -12.91 9.62 -7.15
C ALA A 146 -12.84 8.11 -7.33
N ARG A 147 -13.95 7.38 -7.09
CA ARG A 147 -14.04 5.94 -7.33
C ARG A 147 -13.83 5.61 -8.81
N VAL A 148 -14.53 6.33 -9.69
CA VAL A 148 -14.40 6.17 -11.15
C VAL A 148 -12.95 6.39 -11.60
N TRP A 149 -12.26 7.36 -11.03
CA TRP A 149 -10.86 7.61 -11.36
C TRP A 149 -9.92 6.50 -10.91
N ILE A 150 -10.13 5.95 -9.70
CA ILE A 150 -9.33 4.82 -9.21
C ILE A 150 -9.49 3.62 -10.14
N GLU A 151 -10.74 3.31 -10.51
CA GLU A 151 -11.04 2.21 -11.43
C GLU A 151 -10.42 2.44 -12.82
N GLU A 152 -10.52 3.65 -13.37
CA GLU A 152 -9.86 4.02 -14.63
C GLU A 152 -8.34 3.84 -14.54
N TRP A 153 -7.70 4.40 -13.50
CA TRP A 153 -6.25 4.36 -13.33
C TRP A 153 -5.72 2.94 -13.11
N ALA A 154 -6.48 2.09 -12.42
CA ALA A 154 -6.10 0.72 -12.15
C ALA A 154 -6.04 -0.15 -13.42
N THR A 155 -6.70 0.25 -14.51
CA THR A 155 -6.61 -0.45 -15.81
C THR A 155 -5.26 -0.29 -16.52
N ASP A 156 -4.49 0.75 -16.17
CA ASP A 156 -3.15 1.01 -16.71
C ASP A 156 -2.18 1.48 -15.62
N PRO A 157 -1.70 0.54 -14.76
CA PRO A 157 -0.75 0.86 -13.70
C PRO A 157 0.57 1.44 -14.21
N LYS A 158 0.95 1.18 -15.47
CA LYS A 158 2.16 1.74 -16.08
C LYS A 158 2.00 3.25 -16.26
N ARG A 159 0.86 3.69 -16.79
CA ARG A 159 0.58 5.11 -17.04
C ARG A 159 0.25 5.88 -15.77
N PHE A 160 -0.51 5.30 -14.84
CA PHE A 160 -1.07 5.99 -13.68
C PHE A 160 -0.41 5.63 -12.34
N ARG A 161 0.79 5.05 -12.38
CA ARG A 161 1.54 4.61 -11.19
C ARG A 161 1.58 5.66 -10.09
N ASP A 162 1.91 6.90 -10.44
CA ASP A 162 2.15 7.96 -9.45
C ASP A 162 0.83 8.38 -8.77
N ALA A 163 -0.29 8.37 -9.49
CA ALA A 163 -1.61 8.61 -8.91
C ALA A 163 -2.04 7.49 -7.96
N LEU A 164 -1.89 6.22 -8.37
CA LEU A 164 -2.23 5.04 -7.57
C LEU A 164 -1.36 4.96 -6.30
N ASN A 165 -0.06 5.22 -6.43
CA ASN A 165 0.86 5.24 -5.29
C ASN A 165 0.56 6.39 -4.33
N ALA A 166 0.25 7.59 -4.86
CA ALA A 166 -0.11 8.73 -4.03
C ALA A 166 -1.44 8.51 -3.29
N TYR A 167 -2.41 7.85 -3.92
CA TYR A 167 -3.67 7.43 -3.30
C TYR A 167 -3.40 6.55 -2.07
N SER A 168 -2.71 5.42 -2.26
CA SER A 168 -2.44 4.47 -1.17
C SER A 168 -1.57 5.09 -0.08
N SER A 169 -0.57 5.89 -0.45
CA SER A 169 0.31 6.57 0.52
C SER A 169 -0.46 7.52 1.43
N TYR A 170 -1.41 8.26 0.87
CA TYR A 170 -2.22 9.21 1.63
C TYR A 170 -3.09 8.51 2.69
N LEU A 171 -3.52 7.28 2.40
CA LEU A 171 -4.41 6.50 3.26
C LEU A 171 -3.69 5.64 4.31
N ARG A 172 -2.34 5.64 4.35
CA ARG A 172 -1.54 4.80 5.26
C ARG A 172 -2.09 4.77 6.70
N GLY A 173 -2.22 5.94 7.32
CA GLY A 173 -2.74 6.03 8.69
C GLY A 173 -4.26 5.82 8.78
N LYS A 174 -5.00 6.00 7.67
CA LYS A 174 -6.46 5.88 7.62
C LYS A 174 -6.93 4.44 7.58
N PHE A 175 -6.13 3.52 7.03
CA PHE A 175 -6.37 2.08 7.08
C PHE A 175 -6.51 1.53 8.51
N PHE A 176 -5.93 2.22 9.50
CA PHE A 176 -5.93 1.77 10.89
C PHE A 176 -6.83 2.62 11.79
N GLY A 177 -7.51 3.64 11.24
CA GLY A 177 -8.29 4.60 12.02
C GLY A 177 -9.38 3.96 12.88
N ARG A 178 -9.95 2.84 12.43
CA ARG A 178 -10.98 2.08 13.18
C ARG A 178 -10.48 1.39 14.45
N TYR A 179 -9.17 1.18 14.58
CA TYR A 179 -8.58 0.49 15.73
C TYR A 179 -8.12 1.46 16.82
N ALA A 180 -8.20 2.78 16.58
CA ALA A 180 -7.97 3.78 17.60
C ALA A 180 -8.97 3.64 18.76
N ALA A 181 -8.53 3.89 19.99
CA ALA A 181 -9.37 3.74 21.18
C ALA A 181 -10.61 4.64 21.16
N ASP A 182 -10.53 5.80 20.50
CA ASP A 182 -11.59 6.80 20.37
C ASP A 182 -12.23 6.83 18.97
N ALA A 183 -12.07 5.76 18.18
CA ALA A 183 -12.55 5.69 16.81
C ALA A 183 -14.07 5.95 16.71
N LYS A 184 -14.44 6.96 15.91
CA LYS A 184 -15.83 7.35 15.65
C LYS A 184 -16.38 6.58 14.45
N GLN A 185 -17.70 6.64 14.25
CA GLN A 185 -18.33 6.02 13.08
C GLN A 185 -17.74 6.53 11.76
N GLY A 186 -17.46 7.84 11.67
CA GLY A 186 -16.81 8.42 10.48
C GLY A 186 -15.41 7.85 10.19
N ASP A 187 -14.66 7.45 11.23
CA ASP A 187 -13.35 6.80 11.04
C ASP A 187 -13.51 5.38 10.49
N ARG A 188 -14.55 4.66 10.93
CA ARG A 188 -14.88 3.32 10.44
C ARG A 188 -15.33 3.37 8.98
N ASP A 189 -16.23 4.30 8.64
CA ASP A 189 -16.73 4.47 7.28
C ASP A 189 -15.61 4.90 6.31
N MET A 190 -14.70 5.76 6.77
CA MET A 190 -13.52 6.14 6.00
C MET A 190 -12.57 4.96 5.78
N CYS A 191 -12.40 4.12 6.80
CA CYS A 191 -11.61 2.90 6.70
C CYS A 191 -12.24 1.90 5.71
N ASP A 192 -13.56 1.69 5.73
CA ASP A 192 -14.25 0.83 4.77
C ASP A 192 -14.04 1.30 3.32
N ARG A 193 -14.19 2.61 3.08
CA ARG A 193 -13.92 3.18 1.76
C ARG A 193 -12.45 3.14 1.37
N ALA A 194 -11.53 3.26 2.33
CA ALA A 194 -10.11 3.10 2.06
C ALA A 194 -9.78 1.66 1.65
N GLN A 195 -10.35 0.66 2.33
CA GLN A 195 -10.24 -0.76 1.97
C GLN A 195 -10.81 -1.04 0.58
N ASP A 196 -12.02 -0.56 0.32
CA ASP A 196 -12.68 -0.70 -0.99
C ASP A 196 -11.83 -0.09 -2.12
N GLY A 197 -11.26 1.10 -1.90
CA GLY A 197 -10.35 1.73 -2.84
C GLY A 197 -9.07 0.92 -3.06
N LEU A 198 -8.51 0.30 -2.01
CA LEU A 198 -7.34 -0.57 -2.14
C LEU A 198 -7.66 -1.82 -2.97
N LYS A 199 -8.81 -2.46 -2.75
CA LYS A 199 -9.28 -3.59 -3.56
C LYS A 199 -9.43 -3.22 -5.04
N ALA A 200 -9.95 -2.04 -5.33
CA ALA A 200 -10.10 -1.54 -6.71
C ALA A 200 -8.77 -1.31 -7.43
N ILE A 201 -7.69 -1.07 -6.69
CA ILE A 201 -6.34 -0.99 -7.24
C ILE A 201 -5.75 -2.40 -7.41
N LEU A 202 -5.85 -3.23 -6.38
CA LEU A 202 -5.20 -4.55 -6.35
C LEU A 202 -5.79 -5.52 -7.38
N GLY A 203 -7.11 -5.61 -7.50
CA GLY A 203 -7.76 -6.57 -8.40
C GLY A 203 -7.27 -6.45 -9.85
N PRO A 204 -7.41 -5.28 -10.49
CA PRO A 204 -6.90 -5.05 -11.85
C PRO A 204 -5.39 -5.20 -11.96
N ALA A 205 -4.60 -4.71 -10.99
CA ALA A 205 -3.16 -4.84 -11.01
C ALA A 205 -2.69 -6.31 -10.97
N LEU A 206 -3.33 -7.15 -10.14
CA LEU A 206 -3.06 -8.58 -10.07
C LEU A 206 -3.46 -9.31 -11.35
N ALA A 207 -4.61 -8.96 -11.93
CA ALA A 207 -5.05 -9.52 -13.21
C ALA A 207 -4.07 -9.19 -14.35
N ILE A 208 -3.55 -7.95 -14.37
CA ILE A 208 -2.51 -7.53 -15.32
C ILE A 208 -1.21 -8.29 -15.05
N SER A 209 -0.75 -8.36 -13.79
CA SER A 209 0.45 -9.10 -13.43
C SER A 209 0.38 -10.56 -13.91
N ALA A 210 -0.70 -11.28 -13.58
CA ALA A 210 -0.88 -12.67 -13.97
C ALA A 210 -0.90 -12.86 -15.50
N LYS A 211 -1.62 -11.98 -16.21
CA LYS A 211 -1.71 -12.02 -17.67
C LYS A 211 -0.35 -11.78 -18.33
N GLU A 212 0.35 -10.73 -17.94
CA GLU A 212 1.63 -10.37 -18.56
C GLU A 212 2.73 -11.36 -18.17
N HIS A 213 2.67 -11.96 -16.97
CA HIS A 213 3.54 -13.08 -16.58
C HIS A 213 3.37 -14.31 -17.49
N ALA A 214 2.13 -14.68 -17.82
CA ALA A 214 1.86 -15.77 -18.75
C ALA A 214 2.46 -15.50 -20.15
N ILE A 215 2.46 -14.24 -20.60
CA ILE A 215 3.09 -13.83 -21.87
C ILE A 215 4.61 -14.00 -21.79
N LEU A 216 5.25 -13.61 -20.68
CA LEU A 216 6.70 -13.76 -20.48
C LEU A 216 7.17 -15.21 -20.61
N LEU A 217 6.38 -16.15 -20.07
CA LEU A 217 6.66 -17.59 -20.13
C LEU A 217 6.30 -18.26 -21.47
N SER A 218 5.50 -17.61 -22.31
CA SER A 218 5.07 -18.16 -23.60
C SER A 218 6.17 -18.12 -24.68
N GLU A 219 5.97 -18.84 -25.78
CA GLU A 219 6.85 -18.83 -26.97
C GLU A 219 6.60 -17.63 -27.91
N THR A 220 6.28 -16.47 -27.36
CA THR A 220 6.00 -15.23 -28.11
C THR A 220 7.27 -14.48 -28.53
N THR A 221 7.15 -13.43 -29.34
CA THR A 221 8.30 -12.64 -29.81
C THR A 221 9.00 -11.89 -28.67
N GLN A 222 10.29 -11.59 -28.85
CA GLN A 222 11.06 -10.84 -27.86
C GLN A 222 10.49 -9.44 -27.60
N GLU A 223 9.92 -8.78 -28.62
CA GLU A 223 9.27 -7.47 -28.48
C GLU A 223 8.04 -7.53 -27.58
N GLU A 224 7.21 -8.56 -27.76
CA GLU A 224 6.05 -8.81 -26.90
C GLU A 224 6.46 -9.13 -25.46
N LYS A 225 7.53 -9.92 -25.27
CA LYS A 225 8.08 -10.20 -23.93
C LYS A 225 8.60 -8.93 -23.25
N MET A 226 9.28 -8.04 -23.98
CA MET A 226 9.74 -6.77 -23.42
C MET A 226 8.55 -5.89 -23.00
N ALA A 227 7.54 -5.74 -23.85
CA ALA A 227 6.35 -4.95 -23.53
C ALA A 227 5.56 -5.55 -22.35
N ALA A 228 5.44 -6.88 -22.29
CA ALA A 228 4.84 -7.58 -21.16
C ALA A 228 5.63 -7.38 -19.87
N GLY A 229 6.96 -7.46 -19.93
CA GLY A 229 7.84 -7.22 -18.78
C GLY A 229 7.69 -5.83 -18.18
N GLU A 230 7.53 -4.80 -19.01
CA GLU A 230 7.28 -3.44 -18.54
C GLU A 230 5.92 -3.31 -17.83
N ARG A 231 4.86 -3.91 -18.38
CA ARG A 231 3.52 -3.88 -17.78
C ARG A 231 3.44 -4.70 -16.50
N TYR A 232 4.05 -5.90 -16.51
CA TYR A 232 4.22 -6.75 -15.34
C TYR A 232 4.92 -6.00 -14.21
N SER A 233 6.10 -5.42 -14.48
CA SER A 233 6.87 -4.68 -13.49
C SER A 233 6.11 -3.46 -12.97
N ALA A 234 5.36 -2.76 -13.82
CA ALA A 234 4.53 -1.65 -13.39
C ALA A 234 3.40 -2.08 -12.45
N ALA A 235 2.71 -3.18 -12.75
CA ALA A 235 1.64 -3.72 -11.93
C ALA A 235 2.16 -4.19 -10.55
N GLU A 236 3.23 -4.99 -10.53
CA GLU A 236 3.85 -5.49 -9.30
C GLU A 236 4.40 -4.35 -8.43
N ARG A 237 4.93 -3.27 -9.02
CA ARG A 237 5.34 -2.08 -8.25
C ARG A 237 4.18 -1.39 -7.54
N VAL A 238 2.99 -1.32 -8.15
CA VAL A 238 1.81 -0.75 -7.51
C VAL A 238 1.29 -1.66 -6.39
N ILE A 239 1.26 -2.97 -6.63
CA ILE A 239 0.88 -3.97 -5.61
C ILE A 239 1.84 -3.90 -4.41
N HIS A 240 3.14 -3.93 -4.69
CA HIS A 240 4.18 -3.80 -3.68
C HIS A 240 4.02 -2.50 -2.88
N HIS A 241 3.84 -1.37 -3.57
CA HIS A 241 3.66 -0.07 -2.91
C HIS A 241 2.45 -0.04 -1.99
N ALA A 242 1.32 -0.64 -2.41
CA ALA A 242 0.12 -0.80 -1.60
C ALA A 242 0.38 -1.64 -0.34
N LEU A 243 1.05 -2.79 -0.47
CA LEU A 243 1.45 -3.62 0.67
C LEU A 243 2.30 -2.84 1.67
N MET A 244 3.29 -2.07 1.18
CA MET A 244 4.15 -1.28 2.05
C MET A 244 3.37 -0.26 2.88
N GLN A 245 2.21 0.22 2.42
CA GLN A 245 1.37 1.11 3.22
C GLN A 245 0.74 0.38 4.40
N LEU A 246 0.29 -0.87 4.22
CA LEU A 246 -0.21 -1.68 5.32
C LEU A 246 0.93 -2.10 6.25
N TYR A 247 2.06 -2.56 5.70
CA TYR A 247 3.23 -2.96 6.48
C TYR A 247 3.73 -1.85 7.42
N PHE A 248 3.97 -0.64 6.87
CA PHE A 248 4.42 0.48 7.69
C PHE A 248 3.31 1.06 8.58
N GLY A 249 2.07 1.06 8.12
CA GLY A 249 0.94 1.56 8.90
C GLY A 249 0.55 0.67 10.08
N ALA A 250 0.77 -0.64 9.96
CA ALA A 250 0.52 -1.59 11.05
C ALA A 250 1.51 -1.44 12.21
N GLY A 251 2.67 -0.83 11.97
CA GLY A 251 3.74 -0.71 12.97
C GLY A 251 4.70 -1.89 12.98
N ALA A 252 4.75 -2.71 11.92
CA ALA A 252 5.61 -3.91 11.85
C ALA A 252 7.11 -3.61 12.05
N ARG A 253 7.53 -2.35 11.85
CA ARG A 253 8.91 -1.87 12.01
C ARG A 253 9.05 -0.74 13.06
N ALA A 254 8.00 -0.43 13.81
CA ALA A 254 8.08 0.58 14.85
C ALA A 254 8.74 -0.04 16.09
N GLU A 255 10.06 0.09 16.20
CA GLU A 255 10.76 0.00 17.48
C GLU A 255 10.23 1.16 18.35
N ASP A 256 9.52 0.82 19.43
CA ASP A 256 9.24 1.70 20.58
C ASP A 256 8.39 2.97 20.36
N LYS A 257 7.17 2.84 19.84
CA LYS A 257 6.13 3.88 20.07
C LYS A 257 4.81 3.28 20.54
N GLU A 258 4.65 3.21 21.86
CA GLU A 258 3.40 2.79 22.53
C GLU A 258 2.18 3.66 22.15
N ASP A 259 2.40 4.89 21.69
CA ASP A 259 1.34 5.87 21.37
C ASP A 259 1.18 6.19 19.86
N GLY A 260 1.72 5.38 18.95
CA GLY A 260 1.55 5.56 17.51
C GLY A 260 0.27 4.91 16.94
N PRO A 261 -0.34 5.44 15.87
CA PRO A 261 -1.37 4.71 15.13
C PRO A 261 -0.76 3.42 14.55
N GLY A 262 -1.30 2.27 14.95
CA GLY A 262 -0.77 0.94 14.63
C GLY A 262 -1.54 -0.16 15.36
N LEU A 263 -1.16 -1.41 15.12
CA LEU A 263 -1.81 -2.58 15.73
C LEU A 263 -1.07 -2.99 17.01
N ASN A 264 -1.36 -2.29 18.11
CA ASN A 264 -0.54 -2.37 19.33
C ASN A 264 -0.97 -3.48 20.30
N SER A 265 -2.12 -4.14 20.07
CA SER A 265 -2.62 -5.21 20.93
C SER A 265 -3.02 -6.47 20.16
N PRO A 266 -2.96 -7.67 20.77
CA PRO A 266 -3.48 -8.91 20.18
C PRO A 266 -4.91 -8.78 19.65
N ASP A 267 -5.81 -8.12 20.38
CA ASP A 267 -7.19 -7.90 19.96
C ASP A 267 -7.29 -7.08 18.67
N THR A 268 -6.56 -5.96 18.58
CA THR A 268 -6.55 -5.14 17.36
C THR A 268 -5.95 -5.88 16.17
N LYS A 269 -4.92 -6.71 16.39
CA LYS A 269 -4.33 -7.58 15.35
C LYS A 269 -5.32 -8.63 14.86
N SER A 270 -6.06 -9.27 15.77
CA SER A 270 -7.10 -10.25 15.44
C SER A 270 -8.22 -9.62 14.60
N ARG A 271 -8.72 -8.46 15.03
CA ARG A 271 -9.72 -7.70 14.26
C ARG A 271 -9.20 -7.26 12.89
N PHE A 272 -7.93 -6.82 12.81
CA PHE A 272 -7.32 -6.48 11.53
C PHE A 272 -7.24 -7.67 10.58
N LEU A 273 -6.83 -8.84 11.07
CA LEU A 273 -6.80 -10.06 10.26
C LEU A 273 -8.17 -10.41 9.67
N ALA A 274 -9.24 -10.25 10.46
CA ALA A 274 -10.60 -10.46 9.98
C ALA A 274 -11.06 -9.39 8.97
N ASP A 275 -10.89 -8.10 9.31
CA ASP A 275 -11.34 -6.97 8.49
C ASP A 275 -10.60 -6.90 7.13
N TYR A 276 -9.32 -7.25 7.11
CA TYR A 276 -8.46 -7.19 5.92
C TYR A 276 -8.25 -8.54 5.23
N ALA A 277 -8.94 -9.61 5.64
CA ALA A 277 -8.73 -10.97 5.13
C ALA A 277 -8.66 -11.03 3.59
N GLU A 278 -9.67 -10.49 2.91
CA GLU A 278 -9.75 -10.47 1.44
C GLU A 278 -8.59 -9.68 0.81
N ILE A 279 -8.18 -8.56 1.40
CA ILE A 279 -7.07 -7.75 0.89
C ILE A 279 -5.74 -8.50 1.08
N LEU A 280 -5.55 -9.16 2.22
CA LEU A 280 -4.38 -9.95 2.50
C LEU A 280 -4.29 -11.16 1.57
N GLU A 281 -5.42 -11.81 1.25
CA GLU A 281 -5.52 -12.86 0.22
C GLU A 281 -5.16 -12.35 -1.18
N LEU A 282 -5.57 -11.12 -1.55
CA LEU A 282 -5.14 -10.51 -2.81
C LEU A 282 -3.60 -10.34 -2.86
N PHE A 283 -2.97 -9.89 -1.78
CA PHE A 283 -1.51 -9.76 -1.75
C PHE A 283 -0.77 -11.09 -1.86
N GLN A 284 -1.37 -12.21 -1.41
CA GLN A 284 -0.78 -13.55 -1.55
C GLN A 284 -0.66 -13.99 -3.02
N GLN A 285 -1.39 -13.36 -3.93
CA GLN A 285 -1.35 -13.64 -5.36
C GLN A 285 -0.26 -12.86 -6.11
N SER A 286 0.49 -11.98 -5.42
CA SER A 286 1.64 -11.28 -6.02
C SER A 286 2.71 -12.28 -6.40
N ARG A 287 3.28 -12.09 -7.60
CA ARG A 287 4.37 -12.93 -8.12
C ARG A 287 5.76 -12.37 -7.82
N GLU A 288 5.84 -11.26 -7.11
CA GLU A 288 7.12 -10.62 -6.76
C GLU A 288 7.65 -11.15 -5.41
N PRO A 289 8.81 -11.83 -5.39
CA PRO A 289 9.45 -12.35 -4.16
C PRO A 289 9.53 -11.31 -3.04
N ARG A 290 9.90 -10.08 -3.38
CA ARG A 290 10.03 -8.97 -2.43
C ARG A 290 8.68 -8.60 -1.79
N THR A 291 7.58 -8.67 -2.52
CA THR A 291 6.24 -8.40 -1.98
C THR A 291 5.82 -9.50 -1.02
N LEU A 292 6.00 -10.77 -1.41
CA LEU A 292 5.71 -11.92 -0.54
C LEU A 292 6.53 -11.87 0.76
N HIS A 293 7.79 -11.45 0.68
CA HIS A 293 8.64 -11.26 1.85
C HIS A 293 8.04 -10.30 2.89
N TYR A 294 7.67 -9.08 2.49
CA TYR A 294 7.08 -8.11 3.42
C TYR A 294 5.69 -8.52 3.89
N LEU A 295 4.96 -9.32 3.10
CA LEU A 295 3.69 -9.90 3.53
C LEU A 295 3.91 -10.91 4.66
N ILE A 296 4.93 -11.77 4.55
CA ILE A 296 5.32 -12.71 5.61
C ILE A 296 5.76 -11.96 6.87
N GLU A 297 6.55 -10.88 6.74
CA GLU A 297 6.92 -10.06 7.90
C GLU A 297 5.71 -9.37 8.56
N LEU A 298 4.75 -8.89 7.75
CA LEU A 298 3.50 -8.34 8.26
C LEU A 298 2.71 -9.42 9.04
N TYR A 299 2.60 -10.62 8.48
CA TYR A 299 1.97 -11.76 9.16
C TYR A 299 2.68 -12.12 10.46
N GLU A 300 4.02 -12.12 10.49
CA GLU A 300 4.80 -12.34 11.71
C GLU A 300 4.47 -11.29 12.80
N HIS A 301 4.25 -10.03 12.39
CA HIS A 301 3.80 -8.98 13.30
C HIS A 301 2.37 -9.21 13.82
N LEU A 302 1.48 -9.75 12.98
CA LEU A 302 0.07 -10.04 13.30
C LEU A 302 -0.13 -11.32 14.12
N MET A 303 0.87 -12.20 14.18
CA MET A 303 0.84 -13.49 14.88
C MET A 303 0.20 -13.46 16.28
N PRO A 304 0.45 -12.47 17.16
CA PRO A 304 -0.20 -12.44 18.47
C PRO A 304 -1.72 -12.35 18.45
N GLY A 305 -2.33 -11.88 17.35
CA GLY A 305 -3.78 -11.74 17.24
C GLY A 305 -4.51 -13.03 16.86
N ASP A 306 -3.91 -13.84 15.98
CA ASP A 306 -4.40 -15.19 15.66
C ASP A 306 -3.24 -16.03 15.09
N PRO A 307 -2.53 -16.80 15.93
CA PRO A 307 -1.38 -17.58 15.48
C PRO A 307 -1.78 -18.72 14.53
N ILE A 308 -3.03 -19.21 14.58
CA ILE A 308 -3.48 -20.28 13.69
C ILE A 308 -3.72 -19.73 12.29
N ALA A 309 -4.51 -18.66 12.16
CA ALA A 309 -4.80 -18.04 10.87
C ALA A 309 -3.53 -17.54 10.18
N VAL A 310 -2.63 -16.92 10.94
CA VAL A 310 -1.35 -16.41 10.43
C VAL A 310 -0.46 -17.55 9.94
N PHE A 311 -0.34 -18.66 10.70
CA PHE A 311 0.46 -19.80 10.25
C PHE A 311 -0.09 -20.39 8.95
N THR A 312 -1.42 -20.51 8.85
CA THR A 312 -2.07 -21.01 7.63
C THR A 312 -1.82 -20.11 6.43
N ALA A 313 -1.88 -18.79 6.59
CA ALA A 313 -1.58 -17.86 5.50
C ALA A 313 -0.11 -17.90 5.07
N ILE A 314 0.83 -17.99 6.01
CA ILE A 314 2.26 -18.12 5.69
C ILE A 314 2.53 -19.44 4.95
N HIS A 315 1.94 -20.55 5.39
CA HIS A 315 2.04 -21.82 4.69
C HIS A 315 1.56 -21.70 3.24
N ALA A 316 0.36 -21.14 3.02
CA ALA A 316 -0.20 -20.97 1.68
C ALA A 316 0.68 -20.12 0.75
N ILE A 317 1.34 -19.08 1.28
CA ILE A 317 2.31 -18.29 0.51
C ILE A 317 3.53 -19.13 0.13
N LEU A 318 4.12 -19.81 1.11
CA LEU A 318 5.39 -20.52 0.93
C LEU A 318 5.25 -21.72 0.00
N THR A 319 4.15 -22.47 0.08
CA THR A 319 3.93 -23.68 -0.74
C THR A 319 3.13 -23.41 -2.02
N GLY A 320 2.52 -22.22 -2.15
CA GLY A 320 1.81 -21.76 -3.35
C GLY A 320 2.69 -20.90 -4.25
N VAL A 321 2.26 -19.65 -4.49
CA VAL A 321 2.92 -18.71 -5.42
C VAL A 321 4.39 -18.47 -5.06
N GLY A 322 4.75 -18.47 -3.77
CA GLY A 322 6.15 -18.36 -3.36
C GLY A 322 7.03 -19.50 -3.87
N ALA A 323 6.53 -20.74 -3.87
CA ALA A 323 7.27 -21.87 -4.44
C ALA A 323 7.32 -21.79 -5.97
N GLU A 324 6.22 -21.41 -6.63
CA GLU A 324 6.16 -21.22 -8.09
C GLU A 324 7.19 -20.20 -8.60
N GLU A 325 7.34 -19.09 -7.89
CA GLU A 325 8.25 -17.99 -8.23
C GLU A 325 9.67 -18.17 -7.66
N GLY A 326 9.93 -19.30 -7.00
CA GLY A 326 11.26 -19.64 -6.50
C GLY A 326 11.72 -18.84 -5.28
N TYR A 327 10.80 -18.32 -4.47
CA TYR A 327 11.09 -17.54 -3.26
C TYR A 327 12.00 -18.29 -2.27
N HIS A 328 11.89 -19.62 -2.19
CA HIS A 328 12.73 -20.47 -1.35
C HIS A 328 14.20 -20.51 -1.79
N TYR A 329 14.51 -20.17 -3.04
CA TYR A 329 15.89 -20.01 -3.51
C TYR A 329 16.48 -18.64 -3.13
N GLU A 330 15.68 -17.67 -2.70
CA GLU A 330 16.17 -16.36 -2.28
C GLU A 330 16.68 -16.37 -0.83
N SER A 331 17.78 -15.66 -0.59
CA SER A 331 18.35 -15.51 0.77
C SER A 331 17.38 -14.86 1.76
N LEU A 332 16.57 -13.90 1.29
CA LEU A 332 15.53 -13.26 2.10
C LEU A 332 14.41 -14.24 2.48
N GLY A 333 14.01 -15.12 1.55
CA GLY A 333 12.99 -16.13 1.78
C GLY A 333 13.39 -17.14 2.84
N ASN A 334 14.60 -17.66 2.73
CA ASN A 334 15.15 -18.59 3.73
C ASN A 334 15.16 -17.93 5.12
N THR A 335 15.74 -16.73 5.25
CA THR A 335 15.88 -16.03 6.54
C THR A 335 14.52 -15.78 7.20
N ALA A 336 13.52 -15.31 6.43
CA ALA A 336 12.18 -15.06 6.95
C ALA A 336 11.47 -16.34 7.39
N ALA A 337 11.50 -17.40 6.57
CA ALA A 337 10.87 -18.68 6.88
C ALA A 337 11.47 -19.31 8.15
N VAL A 338 12.80 -19.30 8.29
CA VAL A 338 13.50 -19.77 9.49
C VAL A 338 13.01 -19.04 10.74
N LYS A 339 13.00 -17.70 10.68
CA LYS A 339 12.65 -16.85 11.81
C LYS A 339 11.22 -17.15 12.28
N VAL A 340 10.29 -17.22 11.33
CA VAL A 340 8.88 -17.54 11.59
C VAL A 340 8.75 -18.93 12.22
N VAL A 341 9.32 -19.97 11.61
CA VAL A 341 9.19 -21.35 12.11
C VAL A 341 9.78 -21.50 13.51
N LYS A 342 10.97 -20.94 13.76
CA LYS A 342 11.60 -20.96 15.10
C LYS A 342 10.71 -20.28 16.14
N ARG A 343 10.11 -19.14 15.79
CA ARG A 343 9.19 -18.41 16.68
C ARG A 343 7.92 -19.21 16.98
N TYR A 344 7.33 -19.88 15.99
CA TYR A 344 6.16 -20.75 16.22
C TYR A 344 6.48 -21.95 17.11
N ILE A 345 7.64 -22.59 16.93
CA ILE A 345 8.05 -23.73 17.76
C ILE A 345 8.34 -23.29 19.20
N ALA A 346 8.87 -22.08 19.39
CA ALA A 346 9.16 -21.53 20.72
C ALA A 346 7.89 -21.06 21.45
N ASP A 347 7.08 -20.22 20.80
CA ASP A 347 6.03 -19.45 21.47
C ASP A 347 4.63 -20.07 21.29
N HIS A 348 4.42 -20.88 20.26
CA HIS A 348 3.10 -21.37 19.85
C HIS A 348 3.05 -22.87 19.55
N ARG A 349 3.94 -23.67 20.15
CA ARG A 349 4.06 -25.12 19.87
C ARG A 349 2.74 -25.89 19.90
N GLY A 350 1.81 -25.50 20.79
CA GLY A 350 0.51 -26.14 20.96
C GLY A 350 -0.34 -26.17 19.69
N ILE A 351 -0.15 -25.24 18.74
CA ILE A 351 -0.92 -25.27 17.49
C ILE A 351 -0.63 -26.54 16.67
N PHE A 352 0.55 -27.16 16.82
CA PHE A 352 0.97 -28.36 16.09
C PHE A 352 0.51 -29.68 16.73
N GLU A 353 -0.27 -29.62 17.81
CA GLU A 353 -1.00 -30.79 18.31
C GLU A 353 -2.01 -31.30 17.28
N ASP A 354 -2.59 -30.40 16.49
CA ASP A 354 -3.43 -30.74 15.35
C ASP A 354 -2.59 -31.36 14.21
N PRO A 355 -2.90 -32.60 13.80
CA PRO A 355 -2.19 -33.30 12.73
C PRO A 355 -2.12 -32.52 11.41
N LYS A 356 -3.16 -31.73 11.06
CA LYS A 356 -3.18 -30.95 9.82
C LYS A 356 -2.13 -29.85 9.83
N ARG A 357 -2.04 -29.10 10.93
CA ARG A 357 -1.03 -28.03 11.08
C ARG A 357 0.38 -28.59 11.19
N ARG A 358 0.53 -29.78 11.79
CA ARG A 358 1.81 -30.48 11.79
C ARG A 358 2.25 -30.89 10.38
N ALA A 359 1.33 -31.37 9.54
CA ALA A 359 1.63 -31.69 8.15
C ALA A 359 2.08 -30.44 7.36
N MET A 360 1.40 -29.31 7.54
CA MET A 360 1.79 -28.02 6.95
C MET A 360 3.21 -27.59 7.36
N LEU A 361 3.57 -27.76 8.64
CA LEU A 361 4.94 -27.49 9.10
C LEU A 361 5.97 -28.40 8.42
N VAL A 362 5.67 -29.69 8.30
CA VAL A 362 6.55 -30.65 7.62
C VAL A 362 6.75 -30.27 6.15
N GLU A 363 5.68 -29.86 5.47
CA GLU A 363 5.73 -29.44 4.06
C GLU A 363 6.64 -28.22 3.86
N ILE A 364 6.54 -27.19 4.73
CA ILE A 364 7.45 -26.04 4.71
C ILE A 364 8.90 -26.50 4.93
N LEU A 365 9.14 -27.35 5.93
CA LEU A 365 10.49 -27.84 6.22
C LEU A 365 11.07 -28.65 5.05
N GLN A 366 10.24 -29.45 4.37
CA GLN A 366 10.65 -30.22 3.19
C GLN A 366 11.04 -29.29 2.04
N LEU A 367 10.18 -28.34 1.68
CA LEU A 367 10.44 -27.37 0.61
C LEU A 367 11.79 -26.65 0.77
N PHE A 368 12.09 -26.21 2.00
CA PHE A 368 13.35 -25.52 2.26
C PHE A 368 14.54 -26.45 2.50
N SER A 369 14.31 -27.73 2.87
CA SER A 369 15.39 -28.72 2.98
C SER A 369 16.01 -29.06 1.62
N GLU A 370 15.22 -29.07 0.54
CA GLU A 370 15.66 -29.34 -0.82
C GLU A 370 16.66 -28.31 -1.34
N VAL A 371 16.58 -27.07 -0.84
CA VAL A 371 17.50 -25.96 -1.15
C VAL A 371 18.68 -25.84 -0.18
N GLY A 372 18.91 -26.86 0.66
CA GLY A 372 20.10 -26.98 1.49
C GLY A 372 19.97 -26.36 2.89
N TRP A 373 18.75 -26.18 3.40
CA TRP A 373 18.54 -25.66 4.76
C TRP A 373 18.84 -26.73 5.83
N THR A 374 20.08 -26.75 6.34
CA THR A 374 20.54 -27.69 7.38
C THR A 374 19.84 -27.52 8.73
N ASP A 375 19.40 -26.31 9.05
CA ASP A 375 18.62 -26.01 10.25
C ASP A 375 17.16 -26.52 10.15
N ALA A 376 16.56 -26.58 8.94
CA ALA A 376 15.27 -27.26 8.72
C ALA A 376 15.38 -28.72 9.06
N LEU A 377 16.43 -29.36 8.54
CA LEU A 377 16.66 -30.78 8.71
C LEU A 377 16.78 -31.09 10.20
N ARG A 378 17.55 -30.30 10.95
CA ARG A 378 17.65 -30.42 12.41
C ARG A 378 16.29 -30.27 13.10
N LEU A 379 15.51 -29.24 12.76
CA LEU A 379 14.18 -29.03 13.32
C LEU A 379 13.20 -30.16 12.99
N LEU A 380 13.31 -30.75 11.80
CA LEU A 380 12.49 -31.89 11.36
C LEU A 380 12.82 -33.15 12.17
N TYR A 381 14.08 -33.35 12.53
CA TYR A 381 14.51 -34.44 13.42
C TYR A 381 14.14 -34.21 14.90
N ASP A 382 14.11 -32.96 15.36
CA ASP A 382 13.78 -32.59 16.75
C ASP A 382 12.27 -32.54 17.02
N LEU A 383 11.43 -32.46 15.98
CA LEU A 383 9.99 -32.61 16.10
C LEU A 383 9.65 -34.05 16.53
N PRO A 384 8.67 -34.27 17.44
CA PRO A 384 8.35 -35.59 18.00
C PRO A 384 7.74 -36.59 17.00
N ILE A 385 7.88 -36.35 15.70
CA ILE A 385 7.48 -37.23 14.60
C ILE A 385 8.33 -38.51 14.63
N ALA A 386 9.61 -38.42 14.99
CA ALA A 386 10.54 -39.56 14.96
C ALA A 386 10.38 -40.58 16.12
N ARG A 387 9.51 -40.32 17.11
CA ARG A 387 9.31 -41.26 18.25
C ARG A 387 8.08 -42.15 18.13
N GLN A 388 7.18 -41.91 17.17
CA GLN A 388 5.96 -42.70 17.01
C GLN A 388 6.00 -43.75 15.89
N SER A 389 6.93 -43.63 14.93
CA SER A 389 7.13 -44.65 13.88
C SER A 389 8.15 -45.74 14.23
N GLY A 390 8.73 -45.70 15.44
CA GLY A 390 9.74 -46.68 15.91
C GLY A 390 9.32 -47.50 17.12
N ARG A 391 8.03 -47.53 17.50
CA ARG A 391 7.54 -48.25 18.68
C ARG A 391 6.40 -49.24 18.42
N ASP A 392 6.08 -49.52 17.17
CA ASP A 392 5.24 -50.65 16.77
C ASP A 392 6.10 -51.61 15.93
N GLY A 393 6.77 -52.56 16.59
CA GLY A 393 7.42 -53.66 15.87
C GLY A 393 8.71 -54.22 16.46
N SER A 394 8.81 -54.43 17.77
CA SER A 394 9.67 -55.50 18.34
C SER A 394 9.53 -55.51 19.87
N ASP A 395 8.52 -56.20 20.38
CA ASP A 395 8.56 -56.76 21.73
C ASP A 395 7.56 -57.91 21.78
N ASN A 396 7.92 -58.99 21.06
CA ASN A 396 7.31 -60.29 21.29
C ASN A 396 8.29 -61.38 20.84
N GLN A 397 9.34 -61.60 21.62
CA GLN A 397 10.04 -62.87 21.78
C GLN A 397 11.17 -62.69 22.80
N ASP A 398 11.05 -63.48 23.88
CA ASP A 398 12.10 -63.91 24.82
C ASP A 398 11.79 -63.60 26.29
N GLU A 399 10.70 -64.19 26.77
CA GLU A 399 10.61 -64.67 28.14
C GLU A 399 9.68 -65.88 28.17
N ILE A 400 10.27 -67.09 28.15
CA ILE A 400 9.83 -68.36 28.78
C ILE A 400 10.76 -69.45 28.21
N LEU A 401 11.91 -69.66 28.86
CA LEU A 401 12.58 -70.97 28.91
C LEU A 401 13.68 -70.95 29.96
N CYS A 402 13.29 -71.11 31.22
CA CYS A 402 14.09 -71.77 32.27
C CYS A 402 13.24 -71.86 33.54
N ARG A 403 12.54 -72.99 33.74
CA ARG A 403 12.46 -73.68 35.04
C ARG A 403 11.78 -75.04 34.91
N ASP A 404 12.60 -76.04 35.25
CA ASP A 404 12.27 -77.24 36.01
C ASP A 404 11.46 -78.38 35.34
N ILE A 405 12.23 -79.31 34.76
CA ILE A 405 11.92 -80.74 34.80
C ILE A 405 12.65 -81.31 36.03
N GLY A 406 11.89 -81.92 36.95
CA GLY A 406 12.43 -82.62 38.11
C GLY A 406 11.33 -83.24 38.98
N ASP A 407 10.89 -84.43 38.59
CA ASP A 407 10.42 -85.58 39.39
C ASP A 407 9.25 -85.47 40.39
N GLY A 408 8.29 -86.40 40.23
CA GLY A 408 7.83 -87.22 41.35
C GLY A 408 6.33 -87.34 41.61
N ILE A 409 5.78 -88.49 41.15
CA ILE A 409 4.55 -89.20 41.60
C ILE A 409 3.21 -88.71 41.05
#